data_AF-A0A2N9MZC2-F1
#
_entry.id   AF-A0A2N9MZC2-F1
#
_cell.length_a   1.000
_cell.length_b   1.000
_cell.length_c   1.000
_cell.angle_alpha   90.00
_cell.angle_beta   90.00
_cell.angle_gamma   90.00
#
_symmetry.space_group_name_H-M   'P 1'
#
loop_
_entity.id
_entity.type
_entity.pdbx_description
1 polymer ?
#
loop_
_entity_poly.entity_id
_entity_poly.type
_entity_poly.pdbx_seq_one_letter_code
_entity_poly.pdbx_strand_id
1 'polypeptide(L)'
;MTEPWFDPIHHAWIPGTIFGGAAGIMGALVGWLVPQGKARRPIVRSWIALWILSWAMLVAGIVALETGQPYGIWYGLLLPGVIGTVVLGGNLVVILKRYREVEERRLAAKDLL
;
A
#
# COMPACT_ATOMS: atom_id res chain seq x y z
N MET A 1 4.54 -7.93 31.83
CA MET A 1 3.93 -7.14 30.75
C MET A 1 4.95 -6.09 30.37
N THR A 2 5.32 -6.05 29.10
CA THR A 2 6.23 -5.08 28.49
C THR A 2 5.57 -3.71 28.49
N GLU A 3 6.36 -2.65 28.67
CA GLU A 3 5.83 -1.29 28.61
C GLU A 3 5.19 -1.04 27.22
N PRO A 4 3.97 -0.48 27.16
CA PRO A 4 3.32 -0.17 25.90
C PRO A 4 4.17 0.81 25.07
N TRP A 5 4.39 0.51 23.80
CA TRP A 5 5.14 1.40 22.91
C TRP A 5 4.46 2.76 22.70
N PHE A 6 3.12 2.78 22.74
CA PHE A 6 2.31 3.99 22.70
C PHE A 6 0.96 3.73 23.38
N ASP A 7 0.21 4.79 23.68
CA ASP A 7 -1.12 4.67 24.30
C ASP A 7 -2.04 3.76 23.44
N PRO A 8 -2.40 2.56 23.94
CA PRO A 8 -3.15 1.58 23.16
C PRO A 8 -4.61 1.99 22.90
N ILE A 9 -5.12 2.98 23.63
CA ILE A 9 -6.52 3.42 23.55
C ILE A 9 -6.61 4.66 22.65
N HIS A 10 -5.75 5.65 22.88
CA HIS A 10 -5.86 6.94 22.20
C HIS A 10 -5.16 6.97 20.83
N HIS A 11 -4.13 6.14 20.60
CA HIS A 11 -3.29 6.24 19.41
C HIS A 11 -3.36 5.03 18.47
N ALA A 12 -4.09 3.97 18.83
CA ALA A 12 -4.18 2.74 18.03
C ALA A 12 -4.79 2.93 16.62
N TRP A 13 -5.60 3.97 16.41
CA TRP A 13 -6.22 4.27 15.11
C TRP A 13 -5.26 4.96 14.13
N ILE A 14 -4.21 5.63 14.62
CA ILE A 14 -3.32 6.47 13.82
C ILE A 14 -2.67 5.71 12.66
N PRO A 15 -2.04 4.53 12.89
CA PRO A 15 -1.36 3.82 11.80
C PRO A 15 -2.34 3.41 10.70
N GLY A 16 -3.51 2.89 11.08
CA GLY A 16 -4.54 2.45 10.13
C GLY A 16 -5.15 3.60 9.32
N THR A 17 -5.51 4.71 9.97
CA THR A 17 -6.18 5.83 9.29
C THR A 17 -5.24 6.58 8.35
N ILE A 18 -4.01 6.87 8.79
CA ILE A 18 -3.03 7.58 7.95
C ILE A 18 -2.66 6.71 6.74
N PHE A 19 -2.34 5.44 6.99
CA PHE A 19 -1.98 4.51 5.92
C PHE A 19 -3.14 4.29 4.96
N GLY A 20 -4.34 4.02 5.48
CA GLY A 20 -5.55 3.81 4.68
C GLY A 20 -5.92 5.03 3.84
N GLY A 21 -5.83 6.24 4.41
CA GLY A 21 -6.06 7.49 3.68
C GLY A 21 -5.05 7.69 2.55
N ALA A 22 -3.76 7.49 2.81
CA ALA A 22 -2.71 7.59 1.80
C ALA A 22 -2.88 6.55 0.68
N ALA A 23 -3.19 5.30 1.03
CA ALA A 23 -3.44 4.22 0.08
C ALA A 23 -4.71 4.49 -0.76
N GLY A 24 -5.77 5.02 -0.16
CA GLY A 24 -7.00 5.39 -0.85
C GLY A 24 -6.80 6.51 -1.89
N ILE A 25 -6.09 7.58 -1.51
CA ILE A 25 -5.72 8.67 -2.43
C ILE A 25 -4.88 8.12 -3.58
N MET A 26 -3.88 7.29 -3.27
CA MET A 26 -3.04 6.68 -4.30
C MET A 26 -3.85 5.77 -5.22
N GLY A 27 -4.80 5.00 -4.69
CA GLY A 27 -5.72 4.17 -5.47
C GLY A 27 -6.54 4.99 -6.47
N ALA A 28 -7.05 6.15 -6.06
CA ALA A 28 -7.76 7.07 -6.94
C ALA A 28 -6.85 7.62 -8.05
N LEU A 29 -5.63 8.06 -7.70
CA LEU A 29 -4.64 8.54 -8.67
C LEU A 29 -4.29 7.47 -9.71
N VAL A 30 -4.11 6.22 -9.26
CA VAL A 30 -3.86 5.07 -10.12
C VAL A 30 -5.03 4.81 -11.05
N GLY A 31 -6.26 4.78 -10.53
CA GLY A 31 -7.47 4.60 -11.33
C GLY A 31 -7.64 5.67 -12.42
N TRP A 32 -7.18 6.89 -12.15
CA TRP A 32 -7.28 7.99 -13.11
C TRP A 32 -6.13 8.06 -14.13
N LEU A 33 -4.88 7.92 -13.68
CA LEU A 33 -3.69 8.20 -14.51
C LEU A 33 -3.16 6.97 -15.25
N VAL A 34 -3.34 5.76 -14.72
CA VAL A 34 -2.85 4.52 -15.35
C VAL A 34 -3.54 4.25 -16.70
N PRO A 35 -4.87 4.35 -16.85
CA PRO A 35 -5.55 4.14 -18.14
C PRO A 35 -5.09 5.13 -19.22
N GLN A 36 -4.62 6.31 -18.83
CA GLN A 36 -4.07 7.31 -19.75
C GLN A 36 -2.62 7.04 -20.15
N GLY A 37 -1.96 6.05 -19.53
CA GLY A 37 -0.54 5.76 -19.72
C GLY A 37 0.37 6.91 -19.26
N LYS A 38 -0.08 7.72 -18.28
CA LYS A 38 0.67 8.86 -17.74
C LYS A 38 1.37 8.49 -16.44
N ALA A 39 2.42 9.25 -16.11
CA ALA A 39 3.07 9.22 -14.79
C ALA A 39 3.51 7.82 -14.28
N ARG A 40 3.93 6.92 -15.19
CA ARG A 40 4.29 5.52 -14.85
C ARG A 40 5.32 5.41 -13.74
N ARG A 41 6.45 6.13 -13.86
CA ARG A 41 7.54 6.05 -12.88
C ARG A 41 7.12 6.51 -11.48
N PRO A 42 6.55 7.72 -11.27
CA PRO A 42 6.16 8.15 -9.93
C PRO A 42 5.04 7.28 -9.35
N ILE A 43 4.04 6.87 -10.14
CA ILE A 43 2.96 6.00 -9.65
C ILE A 43 3.51 4.66 -9.15
N VAL A 44 4.30 3.96 -9.97
CA VAL A 44 4.84 2.64 -9.59
C VAL A 44 5.78 2.76 -8.39
N ARG A 45 6.64 3.79 -8.34
CA ARG A 45 7.55 4.00 -7.20
C ARG A 45 6.79 4.27 -5.90
N SER A 46 5.81 5.17 -5.94
CA SER A 46 5.04 5.49 -4.74
C SER A 46 4.15 4.32 -4.30
N TRP A 47 3.64 3.52 -5.24
CA TRP A 47 2.91 2.28 -4.93
C TRP A 47 3.80 1.25 -4.23
N ILE A 48 5.02 1.03 -4.73
CA ILE A 48 6.01 0.14 -4.11
C ILE A 48 6.41 0.67 -2.73
N ALA A 49 6.57 1.98 -2.56
CA ALA A 49 6.89 2.57 -1.26
C ALA A 49 5.79 2.30 -0.23
N LEU A 50 4.52 2.46 -0.60
CA LEU A 50 3.37 2.12 0.27
C LEU A 50 3.35 0.61 0.59
N TRP A 51 3.68 -0.24 -0.38
CA TRP A 51 3.73 -1.69 -0.16
C TRP A 51 4.86 -2.12 0.79
N ILE A 52 6.05 -1.51 0.67
CA ILE A 52 7.16 -1.72 1.61
C ILE A 52 6.76 -1.24 3.01
N LEU A 53 6.07 -0.11 3.11
CA LEU A 53 5.56 0.39 4.39
C LEU A 53 4.55 -0.60 5.01
N SER A 54 3.68 -1.22 4.20
CA SER A 54 2.77 -2.28 4.69
C SER A 54 3.53 -3.46 5.28
N TRP A 55 4.60 -3.89 4.62
CA TRP A 55 5.49 -4.94 5.13
C TRP A 55 6.14 -4.55 6.45
N ALA A 56 6.63 -3.32 6.57
CA ALA A 56 7.21 -2.83 7.82
C ALA A 56 6.18 -2.85 8.97
N MET A 57 4.95 -2.40 8.71
CA MET A 57 3.86 -2.46 9.70
C MET A 57 3.47 -3.90 10.05
N LEU A 58 3.45 -4.80 9.08
CA LEU A 58 3.16 -6.21 9.30
C LEU A 58 4.21 -6.86 10.21
N VAL A 59 5.49 -6.66 9.91
CA VAL A 59 6.59 -7.17 10.73
C VAL A 59 6.55 -6.56 12.13
N ALA A 60 6.32 -5.25 12.24
CA ALA A 60 6.19 -4.59 13.55
C ALA A 60 5.00 -5.13 14.35
N GLY A 61 3.86 -5.41 13.71
CA GLY A 61 2.70 -6.02 14.34
C GLY A 61 2.97 -7.44 14.85
N ILE A 62 3.72 -8.25 14.09
CA ILE A 62 4.14 -9.60 14.52
C ILE A 62 5.08 -9.50 15.72
N VAL A 63 6.09 -8.62 15.67
CA VAL A 63 7.00 -8.40 16.81
C VAL A 63 6.23 -7.90 18.04
N ALA A 64 5.25 -7.01 17.87
CA ALA A 64 4.40 -6.54 18.96
C ALA A 64 3.58 -7.68 19.58
N LEU A 65 3.06 -8.59 18.75
CA LEU A 65 2.30 -9.76 19.22
C LEU A 65 3.19 -10.70 20.06
N GLU A 66 4.38 -11.05 19.55
CA GLU A 66 5.33 -11.96 20.23
C GLU A 66 5.90 -11.35 21.52
N THR A 67 6.02 -10.02 21.57
CA THR A 67 6.47 -9.31 22.77
C THR A 67 5.35 -9.05 23.78
N GLY A 68 4.13 -9.56 23.54
CA GLY A 68 3.01 -9.42 24.48
C GLY A 68 2.48 -7.99 24.60
N GLN A 69 2.62 -7.16 23.56
CA GLN A 69 2.06 -5.82 23.54
C GLN A 69 0.52 -5.84 23.64
N PRO A 70 -0.11 -4.79 24.20
CA PRO A 70 -1.55 -4.62 24.21
C PRO A 70 -2.21 -4.72 22.82
N TYR A 71 -3.48 -5.13 22.79
CA TYR A 71 -4.29 -5.27 21.57
C TYR A 71 -4.20 -4.07 20.63
N GLY A 72 -4.34 -2.85 21.15
CA GLY A 72 -4.31 -1.64 20.32
C GLY A 72 -3.00 -1.44 19.54
N ILE A 73 -1.88 -1.93 20.07
CA ILE A 73 -0.57 -1.79 19.42
C ILE A 73 -0.39 -2.85 18.34
N TRP A 74 -0.45 -4.13 18.71
CA TRP A 74 -0.18 -5.19 17.75
C TRP A 74 -1.26 -5.23 16.67
N TYR A 75 -2.55 -5.10 17.04
CA TYR A 75 -3.64 -5.14 16.07
C TYR A 75 -3.66 -3.89 15.18
N GLY A 76 -3.37 -2.72 15.76
CA GLY A 76 -3.29 -1.46 15.03
C GLY A 76 -2.21 -1.43 13.96
N LEU A 77 -1.14 -2.21 14.11
CA LEU A 77 -0.07 -2.36 13.10
C LEU A 77 -0.31 -3.55 12.16
N LEU A 78 -0.73 -4.68 12.72
CA LEU A 78 -0.87 -5.94 11.99
C LEU A 78 -2.01 -5.86 10.96
N LEU A 79 -3.16 -5.30 11.31
CA LEU A 79 -4.31 -5.19 10.41
C LEU A 79 -3.99 -4.39 9.13
N PRO A 80 -3.55 -3.11 9.18
CA PRO A 80 -3.18 -2.38 7.97
C PRO A 80 -1.96 -2.99 7.28
N GLY A 81 -1.03 -3.62 8.01
CA GLY A 81 0.11 -4.33 7.43
C GLY A 81 -0.32 -5.51 6.56
N VAL A 82 -1.21 -6.37 7.04
CA VAL A 82 -1.77 -7.51 6.28
C VAL A 82 -2.54 -7.01 5.06
N ILE A 83 -3.50 -6.09 5.28
CA ILE A 83 -4.35 -5.57 4.21
C ILE A 83 -3.50 -4.88 3.14
N GLY A 84 -2.60 -3.99 3.54
CA GLY A 84 -1.71 -3.27 2.62
C GLY A 84 -0.81 -4.22 1.83
N THR A 85 -0.25 -5.24 2.47
CA THR A 85 0.63 -6.21 1.80
C THR A 85 -0.10 -6.98 0.71
N VAL A 86 -1.31 -7.48 1.01
CA VAL A 86 -2.12 -8.26 0.06
C VAL A 86 -2.71 -7.36 -1.03
N VAL A 87 -3.37 -6.26 -0.64
CA VAL A 87 -4.08 -5.38 -1.57
C VAL A 87 -3.12 -4.63 -2.48
N LEU A 88 -2.09 -3.98 -1.94
CA LEU A 88 -1.14 -3.24 -2.76
C LEU A 88 -0.26 -4.19 -3.58
N GLY A 89 0.13 -5.33 -3.01
CA GLY A 89 0.91 -6.35 -3.72
C GLY A 89 0.16 -6.93 -4.92
N GLY A 90 -1.10 -7.35 -4.73
CA GLY A 90 -1.94 -7.85 -5.81
C GLY A 90 -2.21 -6.80 -6.89
N ASN A 91 -2.49 -5.55 -6.48
CA ASN A 91 -2.74 -4.47 -7.43
C ASN A 91 -1.49 -4.01 -8.18
N LEU A 92 -0.28 -4.18 -7.63
CA LEU A 92 0.95 -3.83 -8.34
C LEU A 92 1.08 -4.59 -9.67
N VAL A 93 0.75 -5.88 -9.68
CA VAL A 93 0.74 -6.70 -10.90
C VAL A 93 -0.26 -6.15 -11.91
N VAL A 94 -1.46 -5.76 -11.46
CA VAL A 94 -2.50 -5.17 -12.30
C VAL A 94 -2.04 -3.84 -12.88
N ILE A 95 -1.47 -2.94 -12.06
CA ILE A 95 -0.96 -1.63 -12.50
C ILE A 95 0.10 -1.78 -13.58
N LEU A 96 1.07 -2.67 -13.37
CA LEU A 96 2.13 -2.92 -14.36
C LEU A 96 1.57 -3.48 -15.67
N LYS A 97 0.61 -4.41 -15.60
CA LYS A 97 -0.08 -4.95 -16.77
C LYS A 97 -0.83 -3.85 -17.53
N ARG A 98 -1.56 -2.97 -16.84
CA ARG A 98 -2.29 -1.86 -17.48
C ARG A 98 -1.37 -0.87 -18.18
N TYR A 99 -0.23 -0.53 -17.58
CA TYR A 99 0.75 0.31 -18.27
C TYR A 99 1.29 -0.33 -19.54
N ARG A 100 1.51 -1.65 -19.52
CA ARG A 100 1.95 -2.40 -20.69
C ARG A 100 0.89 -2.40 -21.80
N GLU A 101 -0.37 -2.66 -21.45
CA GLU A 101 -1.50 -2.62 -22.40
C GLU A 101 -1.64 -1.25 -23.09
N VAL A 102 -1.44 -0.15 -22.35
CA VAL A 102 -1.50 1.20 -22.95
C VAL A 102 -0.34 1.44 -23.91
N GLU A 103 0.87 0.96 -23.57
CA GLU A 103 2.04 1.10 -24.44
C GLU A 103 1.90 0.25 -25.71
N GLU A 104 1.42 -0.98 -25.60
CA GLU A 104 1.13 -1.87 -26.74
C GLU A 104 0.12 -1.24 -27.71
N ARG A 105 -0.95 -0.61 -27.18
CA ARG A 105 -1.92 0.13 -28.01
C ARG A 105 -1.31 1.33 -28.72
N ARG A 106 -0.38 2.04 -28.09
CA ARG A 106 0.32 3.19 -28.70
C ARG A 106 1.24 2.75 -29.82
N LEU A 107 1.93 1.61 -29.67
CA LEU A 107 2.79 1.05 -30.71
C LEU A 107 1.96 0.56 -31.90
N ALA A 108 0.89 -0.21 -31.65
CA ALA A 108 0.00 -0.68 -32.71
C ALA A 108 -0.63 0.47 -33.53
N ALA A 109 -0.95 1.61 -32.88
CA ALA A 109 -1.45 2.80 -33.58
C ALA A 109 -0.37 3.50 -34.44
N LYS A 110 0.92 3.39 -34.07
CA LYS A 110 2.02 3.94 -34.86
C LYS A 110 2.35 3.09 -36.08
N ASP A 111 2.21 1.78 -35.98
CA ASP A 111 2.47 0.86 -37.11
C ASP A 111 1.43 0.98 -38.24
N LEU A 112 0.30 1.64 -37.98
CA LEU A 112 -0.78 1.89 -38.96
C LEU A 112 -0.63 3.21 -39.74
N LEU A 113 0.34 4.08 -39.39
CA LEU A 113 0.61 5.38 -40.03
C LEU A 113 1.89 5.32 -40.88
#